data_AF-A0A975PEX3-F1
#
_entry.id   AF-A0A975PEX3-F1
#
_cell.length_a   1.000
_cell.length_b   1.000
_cell.length_c   1.000
_cell.angle_alpha   90.00
_cell.angle_beta   90.00
_cell.angle_gamma   90.00
#
_symmetry.space_group_name_H-M   'P 1'
#
loop_
_entity.id
_entity.type
_entity.pdbx_description
1 polymer ?
#
loop_
_entity_poly.entity_id
_entity_poly.type
_entity_poly.pdbx_seq_one_letter_code
_entity_poly.pdbx_strand_id
1 'polypeptide(L)'
;MVFEAVEPEQRQLLKKALDDARLCVPDVWIQYVSLGGIVGEYEVDAYINGSLSLPPLQRDILAHAANELIDELPPRPRAPYGADVARTQAGGHPLEDGRHPQSAEEQGYGRGRGSNPGEG
;
A
#
# COMPACT_ATOMS: atom_id res chain seq x y z
N MET A 1 -37.52 13.11 -11.31
CA MET A 1 -36.35 13.99 -11.55
C MET A 1 -35.17 13.44 -10.76
N VAL A 2 -34.36 12.59 -11.38
CA VAL A 2 -33.23 11.88 -10.73
C VAL A 2 -31.90 12.64 -10.83
N PHE A 3 -31.81 13.62 -11.74
CA PHE A 3 -30.56 14.33 -12.04
C PHE A 3 -30.09 15.31 -10.96
N GLU A 4 -30.99 15.82 -10.11
CA GLU A 4 -30.62 16.72 -9.00
C GLU A 4 -30.20 15.98 -7.73
N ALA A 5 -30.65 14.72 -7.54
CA ALA A 5 -30.31 13.92 -6.36
C ALA A 5 -28.87 13.35 -6.40
N VAL A 6 -28.27 13.24 -7.60
CA VAL A 6 -26.93 12.65 -7.78
C VAL A 6 -25.82 13.61 -7.36
N GLU A 7 -26.02 14.91 -7.55
CA GLU A 7 -25.02 15.92 -7.22
C GLU A 7 -24.57 15.89 -5.75
N PRO A 8 -25.47 15.93 -4.74
CA PRO A 8 -25.05 15.91 -3.35
C PRO A 8 -24.30 14.63 -2.97
N GLU A 9 -24.70 13.49 -3.52
CA GLU A 9 -24.00 12.21 -3.31
C GLU A 9 -22.61 12.22 -3.95
N GLN A 10 -22.50 12.62 -5.22
CA GLN A 10 -21.22 12.75 -5.93
C GLN A 10 -20.26 13.70 -5.20
N ARG A 11 -20.75 14.86 -4.75
CA ARG A 11 -19.97 15.81 -3.97
C ARG A 11 -19.47 15.22 -2.66
N GLN A 12 -20.34 14.51 -1.92
CA GLN A 12 -19.96 13.89 -0.65
C GLN A 12 -18.88 12.82 -0.84
N LEU A 13 -19.02 11.98 -1.87
CA LEU A 13 -18.03 10.96 -2.20
C LEU A 13 -16.71 11.57 -2.65
N LEU A 14 -16.76 12.62 -3.47
CA LEU A 14 -15.57 13.38 -3.87
C LEU A 14 -14.86 13.96 -2.63
N LYS A 15 -15.57 14.68 -1.77
CA LYS A 15 -15.00 15.28 -0.56
C LYS A 15 -14.32 14.22 0.32
N LYS A 16 -14.99 13.09 0.53
CA LYS A 16 -14.43 11.96 1.27
C LYS A 16 -13.15 11.42 0.64
N ALA A 17 -13.11 11.27 -0.69
CA ALA A 17 -11.92 10.80 -1.39
C ALA A 17 -10.74 11.77 -1.22
N LEU A 18 -10.98 13.08 -1.29
CA LEU A 18 -9.97 14.10 -1.05
C LEU A 18 -9.45 14.06 0.40
N ASP A 19 -10.35 13.96 1.38
CA ASP A 19 -10.00 13.85 2.80
C ASP A 19 -9.16 12.60 3.09
N ASP A 20 -9.54 11.46 2.50
CA ASP A 20 -8.80 10.22 2.61
C ASP A 20 -7.40 10.34 1.98
N ALA A 21 -7.32 10.88 0.77
CA ALA A 21 -6.06 11.07 0.08
C ALA A 21 -5.20 12.22 0.65
N ARG A 22 -5.74 13.00 1.59
CA ARG A 22 -5.13 14.23 2.13
C ARG A 22 -4.78 15.24 1.03
N LEU A 23 -5.59 15.27 -0.03
CA LEU A 23 -5.42 16.20 -1.15
C LEU A 23 -5.98 17.56 -0.77
N CYS A 24 -5.26 18.63 -1.13
CA CYS A 24 -5.73 19.98 -0.91
C CYS A 24 -6.45 20.52 -2.16
N VAL A 25 -7.39 21.45 -1.96
CA VAL A 25 -8.17 22.06 -3.04
C VAL A 25 -7.29 22.70 -4.14
N PRO A 26 -6.21 23.45 -3.80
CA PRO A 26 -5.30 23.99 -4.83
C PRO A 26 -4.73 22.93 -5.77
N ASP A 27 -4.27 21.78 -5.24
CA ASP A 27 -3.66 20.72 -6.05
C ASP A 27 -4.67 20.10 -7.00
N VAL A 28 -5.87 19.79 -6.49
CA VAL A 28 -6.97 19.24 -7.28
C VAL A 28 -7.42 20.23 -8.35
N TRP A 29 -7.47 21.52 -8.03
CA TRP A 29 -7.84 22.56 -8.97
C TRP A 29 -6.83 22.69 -10.13
N ILE A 30 -5.53 22.62 -9.84
CA ILE A 30 -4.48 22.65 -10.88
C ILE A 30 -4.67 21.48 -11.86
N GLN A 31 -4.90 20.27 -11.36
CA GLN A 31 -5.15 19.10 -12.21
C GLN A 31 -6.47 19.25 -12.99
N TYR A 32 -7.53 19.73 -12.34
CA TYR A 32 -8.83 19.97 -12.95
C TYR A 32 -8.76 20.96 -14.13
N VAL A 33 -8.06 22.08 -13.99
CA VAL A 33 -7.85 23.05 -15.09
C VAL A 33 -7.05 22.42 -16.22
N SER A 34 -6.04 21.61 -15.90
CA SER A 34 -5.23 20.90 -16.91
C SER A 34 -6.07 19.91 -17.74
N LEU A 35 -7.16 19.40 -17.18
CA LEU A 35 -8.13 18.51 -17.85
C LEU A 35 -9.28 19.26 -18.56
N GLY A 36 -9.22 20.58 -18.66
CA GLY A 36 -10.24 21.41 -19.32
C GLY A 36 -11.32 21.95 -18.39
N GLY A 37 -11.06 21.94 -17.08
CA GLY A 37 -11.86 22.63 -16.09
C GLY A 37 -11.92 24.13 -16.33
N ILE A 38 -13.13 24.72 -16.20
CA ILE A 38 -13.37 26.13 -16.52
C ILE A 38 -13.70 27.00 -15.30
N VAL A 39 -13.92 26.40 -14.12
CA VAL A 39 -14.27 27.14 -12.90
C VAL A 39 -13.03 27.53 -12.10
N GLY A 40 -13.13 28.61 -11.33
CA GLY A 40 -12.05 29.09 -10.48
C GLY A 40 -11.85 28.23 -9.23
N GLU A 41 -10.69 28.37 -8.60
CA GLU A 41 -10.33 27.65 -7.36
C GLU A 41 -11.37 27.84 -6.24
N TYR A 42 -11.84 29.07 -6.05
CA TYR A 42 -12.88 29.38 -5.06
C TYR A 42 -14.22 28.72 -5.36
N GLU A 43 -14.59 28.56 -6.64
CA GLU A 43 -15.82 27.86 -7.04
C GLU A 43 -15.69 26.37 -6.81
N VAL A 44 -14.50 25.80 -7.04
CA VAL A 44 -14.19 24.41 -6.69
C VAL A 44 -14.30 24.19 -5.18
N ASP A 45 -13.69 25.06 -4.37
CA ASP A 45 -13.81 24.98 -2.90
C ASP A 45 -15.27 25.10 -2.44
N ALA A 46 -16.00 26.07 -2.97
CA ALA A 46 -17.42 26.27 -2.67
C ALA A 46 -18.25 25.06 -3.07
N TYR A 47 -17.96 24.43 -4.22
CA TYR A 47 -18.61 23.20 -4.63
C TYR A 47 -18.31 22.06 -3.67
N ILE A 48 -17.05 21.79 -3.34
CA ILE A 48 -16.67 20.70 -2.42
C ILE A 48 -17.34 20.88 -1.05
N ASN A 49 -17.46 22.12 -0.57
CA ASN A 49 -18.11 22.43 0.70
C ASN A 49 -19.65 22.51 0.62
N GLY A 50 -20.24 22.39 -0.57
CA GLY A 50 -21.69 22.40 -0.78
C GLY A 50 -22.34 23.78 -0.75
N SER A 51 -21.54 24.84 -0.83
CA SER A 51 -21.99 26.23 -0.93
C SER A 51 -22.35 26.64 -2.36
N LEU A 52 -21.95 25.85 -3.36
CA LEU A 52 -22.20 26.10 -4.78
C LEU A 52 -22.51 24.77 -5.50
N SER A 53 -23.33 24.85 -6.55
CA SER A 53 -23.58 23.75 -7.49
C SER A 53 -22.80 23.95 -8.78
N LEU A 54 -22.23 22.88 -9.31
CA LEU A 54 -21.50 22.89 -10.58
C LEU A 54 -22.25 22.11 -11.67
N PRO A 55 -22.08 22.50 -12.96
CA PRO A 55 -22.59 21.72 -14.07
C PRO A 55 -22.07 20.28 -14.05
N PRO A 56 -22.86 19.26 -14.46
CA PRO A 56 -22.46 17.85 -14.39
C PRO A 56 -21.07 17.56 -14.98
N LEU A 57 -20.78 18.10 -16.16
CA LEU A 57 -19.47 17.94 -16.81
C LEU A 57 -18.32 18.43 -15.92
N GLN A 58 -18.49 19.57 -15.25
CA GLN A 58 -17.44 20.12 -14.39
C GLN A 58 -17.23 19.27 -13.13
N ARG A 59 -18.30 18.67 -12.61
CA ARG A 59 -18.22 17.71 -11.49
C ARG A 59 -17.47 16.44 -11.88
N ASP A 60 -17.70 15.95 -13.10
CA ASP A 60 -17.04 14.74 -13.59
C ASP A 60 -15.55 14.98 -13.88
N ILE A 61 -15.19 16.13 -14.45
CA ILE A 61 -13.78 16.51 -14.62
C ILE A 61 -13.09 16.64 -13.26
N LEU A 62 -13.75 17.25 -12.27
CA LEU A 62 -13.19 17.39 -10.92
C LEU A 62 -12.99 16.02 -10.24
N ALA A 63 -13.94 15.11 -10.40
CA ALA A 63 -13.81 13.74 -9.93
C ALA A 63 -12.67 12.99 -10.63
N HIS A 64 -12.51 13.18 -11.95
CA HIS A 64 -11.41 12.58 -12.70
C HIS A 64 -10.05 13.14 -12.25
N ALA A 65 -9.94 14.46 -12.07
CA ALA A 65 -8.74 15.10 -11.55
C ALA A 65 -8.33 14.57 -10.18
N ALA A 66 -9.31 14.41 -9.27
CA ALA A 66 -9.07 13.82 -7.96
C ALA A 66 -8.58 12.38 -8.06
N ASN A 67 -9.18 11.57 -8.93
CA ASN A 67 -8.77 10.17 -9.12
C ASN A 67 -7.34 10.06 -9.66
N GLU A 68 -6.95 10.87 -10.65
CA GLU A 68 -5.57 10.88 -11.17
C GLU A 68 -4.57 11.19 -10.04
N LEU A 69 -4.85 12.20 -9.22
CA LEU A 69 -3.99 12.53 -8.07
C LEU A 69 -3.94 11.41 -7.01
N ILE A 70 -5.04 10.68 -6.83
CA ILE A 70 -5.10 9.52 -5.92
C ILE A 70 -4.28 8.36 -6.46
N ASP A 71 -4.35 8.10 -7.76
CA ASP A 71 -3.64 7.00 -8.43
C ASP A 71 -2.12 7.21 -8.43
N GLU A 72 -1.65 8.45 -8.33
CA GLU A 72 -0.25 8.79 -8.14
C GLU A 72 0.27 8.51 -6.71
N LEU A 73 -0.62 8.35 -5.73
CA LEU A 73 -0.21 8.09 -4.35
C LEU A 73 0.23 6.63 -4.17
N PRO A 74 1.31 6.37 -3.40
CA PRO A 74 1.66 5.01 -3.05
C PRO A 74 0.52 4.36 -2.25
N PRO A 75 0.32 3.04 -2.39
CA PRO A 75 -0.67 2.32 -1.60
C PRO A 75 -0.51 2.61 -0.12
N ARG A 76 -1.63 2.90 0.56
CA ARG A 76 -1.62 3.16 2.00
C ARG A 76 -0.96 1.97 2.74
N PRO A 77 0.06 2.22 3.58
CA PRO A 77 0.73 1.16 4.31
C PRO A 77 -0.27 0.44 5.22
N ARG A 78 -0.22 -0.89 5.22
CA ARG A 78 -1.03 -1.70 6.14
C ARG A 78 -0.39 -1.72 7.51
N ALA A 79 -1.23 -1.71 8.55
CA ALA A 79 -0.75 -1.86 9.92
C ALA A 79 -0.01 -3.21 10.05
N PRO A 80 1.26 -3.21 10.53
CA PRO A 80 2.00 -4.46 10.71
C PRO A 80 1.35 -5.28 11.83
N TYR A 81 1.37 -6.62 11.71
CA TYR A 81 0.97 -7.45 12.83
C TYR A 81 2.05 -7.41 13.91
N GLY A 82 1.67 -7.57 15.18
CA GLY A 82 2.63 -7.60 16.29
C GLY A 82 3.72 -8.67 16.10
N ALA A 83 3.40 -9.77 15.43
CA ALA A 83 4.37 -10.82 15.06
C ALA A 83 5.43 -10.34 14.05
N ASP A 84 5.06 -9.47 13.10
CA ASP A 84 5.98 -8.91 12.12
C ASP A 84 6.97 -7.96 12.80
N VAL A 85 6.45 -7.14 13.73
CA VAL A 85 7.26 -6.24 14.56
C VAL A 85 8.23 -7.02 15.45
N ALA A 86 7.76 -8.08 16.13
CA ALA A 86 8.59 -8.92 16.98
C ALA A 86 9.68 -9.67 16.19
N ARG A 87 9.38 -10.14 14.97
CA ARG A 87 10.35 -10.79 14.07
C ARG A 87 11.43 -9.82 13.59
N THR A 88 11.07 -8.59 13.23
CA THR A 88 12.04 -7.54 12.90
C THR A 88 12.97 -7.24 14.08
N GLN A 89 12.44 -7.19 15.30
CA GLN A 89 13.23 -6.91 16.51
C GLN A 89 14.14 -8.09 16.90
N ALA A 90 13.67 -9.32 16.75
CA ALA A 90 14.44 -10.53 17.06
C ALA A 90 15.52 -10.85 16.01
N GLY A 91 15.40 -10.34 14.78
CA GLY A 91 16.35 -10.56 13.68
C GLY A 91 17.61 -9.69 13.71
N GLY A 92 17.77 -8.82 14.72
CA GLY A 92 18.92 -7.90 14.86
C GLY A 92 20.18 -8.49 15.53
N HIS A 93 20.17 -9.78 15.88
CA HIS A 93 21.36 -10.51 16.30
C HIS A 93 21.59 -11.70 15.38
N PRO A 94 22.63 -11.67 14.52
CA PRO A 94 23.23 -12.90 14.05
C PRO A 94 23.75 -13.61 15.30
N LEU A 95 23.10 -14.71 15.67
CA LEU A 95 23.74 -15.70 16.52
C LEU A 95 24.89 -16.29 15.70
N GLU A 96 26.05 -15.65 15.80
CA GLU A 96 27.35 -16.27 15.53
C GLU A 96 27.54 -17.40 16.55
N ASP A 97 26.94 -18.57 16.30
CA ASP A 97 27.38 -19.80 16.96
C ASP A 97 28.55 -20.36 16.17
N GLY A 98 29.73 -19.83 16.48
CA GLY A 98 30.99 -20.48 16.19
C GLY A 98 31.05 -21.88 16.81
N ARG A 99 31.15 -22.90 15.95
CA ARG A 99 32.17 -23.97 15.95
C ARG A 99 32.62 -24.48 17.35
N HIS A 100 32.52 -25.76 17.72
CA HIS A 100 33.20 -26.96 17.17
C HIS A 100 32.70 -28.23 17.94
N PRO A 101 32.96 -29.47 17.44
CA PRO A 101 32.29 -30.72 17.79
C PRO A 101 32.82 -31.33 19.09
N GLN A 102 31.96 -32.10 19.75
CA GLN A 102 32.36 -32.99 20.84
C GLN A 102 32.35 -34.44 20.36
N SER A 103 33.56 -34.97 20.39
CA SER A 103 33.98 -36.36 20.47
C SER A 103 32.96 -37.26 21.18
N ALA A 104 32.59 -38.34 20.50
CA ALA A 104 32.15 -39.58 21.12
C ALA A 104 32.92 -40.73 20.45
N GLU A 105 34.19 -40.85 20.83
CA GLU A 105 34.74 -42.17 21.13
C GLU A 105 33.87 -42.68 22.30
N GLU A 106 33.29 -43.88 22.29
CA GLU A 106 34.01 -45.13 22.19
C GLU A 106 32.98 -46.29 22.17
N GLN A 107 33.43 -47.42 21.62
CA GLN A 107 33.02 -48.79 21.98
C GLN A 107 31.77 -49.41 21.34
N GLY A 108 32.05 -50.28 20.36
CA GLY A 108 31.48 -51.63 20.37
C GLY A 108 30.81 -52.05 19.07
N TYR A 109 31.54 -52.72 18.18
CA TYR A 109 31.19 -54.09 17.77
C TYR A 109 32.35 -54.71 16.99
N GLY A 110 33.03 -55.64 17.65
CA GLY A 110 33.93 -56.59 17.00
C GLY A 110 33.15 -57.65 16.23
N ARG A 111 33.56 -57.91 15.00
CA ARG A 111 33.59 -59.19 14.27
C ARG A 111 34.04 -58.83 12.87
N GLY A 112 35.22 -59.23 12.40
CA GLY A 112 35.71 -60.59 12.43
C GLY A 112 35.60 -61.16 11.01
N ARG A 113 36.75 -61.19 10.33
CA ARG A 113 37.13 -62.19 9.33
C ARG A 113 36.26 -62.33 8.07
N GLY A 114 36.84 -61.96 6.94
CA GLY A 114 36.28 -62.24 5.62
C GLY A 114 37.19 -61.77 4.50
N SER A 115 38.41 -62.27 4.47
CA SER A 115 39.23 -62.29 3.25
C SER A 115 38.44 -63.00 2.16
N ASN A 116 38.35 -62.43 0.96
CA ASN A 116 38.22 -63.24 -0.24
C ASN A 116 39.15 -62.68 -1.35
N PRO A 117 39.94 -63.52 -2.01
CA PRO A 117 40.90 -63.14 -3.06
C PRO A 117 40.32 -63.37 -4.47
N GLY A 118 40.97 -62.75 -5.48
CA GLY A 118 40.87 -63.12 -6.90
C GLY A 118 39.51 -62.81 -7.58
N GLU A 119 39.38 -62.64 -8.89
CA GLU A 119 40.22 -62.95 -10.05
C GLU A 119 39.69 -62.12 -11.24
N GLY A 120 40.52 -61.86 -12.27
CA GLY A 120 40.07 -61.57 -13.64
C GLY A 120 40.44 -60.22 -14.21
#